data_AF-A0A2L0D2L3-F1
#
_entry.id   AF-A0A2L0D2L3-F1
#
_cell.length_a   1.000
_cell.length_b   1.000
_cell.length_c   1.000
_cell.angle_alpha   90.00
_cell.angle_beta   90.00
_cell.angle_gamma   90.00
#
_symmetry.space_group_name_H-M   'P 1'
#
loop_
_entity.id
_entity.type
_entity.pdbx_description
1 polymer ?
#
loop_
_entity_poly.entity_id
_entity_poly.type
_entity_poly.pdbx_seq_one_letter_code
_entity_poly.pdbx_strand_id
1 'polypeptide(L)'
;MRKNSLIVSLVIIFTGLIIGGILMFNRQENESKQSYKREQNRIVEHISNNYKNINKVEFTSIEENLKTGYWNFEIIINDNLYVAFSEKGFGGEITHSVTHTELSRGNRLEKQNMELTKQNSNVEIVYFEEPKDD
;
A
#
# COMPACT_ATOMS: atom_id res chain seq x y z
N MET A 1 34.54 -0.95 -45.90
CA MET A 1 33.28 -1.62 -45.50
C MET A 1 33.11 -1.88 -43.99
N ARG A 2 34.01 -1.41 -43.10
CA ARG A 2 33.92 -1.68 -41.64
C ARG A 2 33.08 -0.68 -40.82
N LYS A 3 32.93 0.56 -41.29
CA LYS A 3 32.24 1.65 -40.58
C LYS A 3 30.74 1.39 -40.37
N ASN A 4 30.05 0.87 -41.40
CA ASN A 4 28.61 0.60 -41.32
C ASN A 4 28.31 -0.58 -40.39
N SER A 5 29.21 -1.57 -40.30
CA SER A 5 29.08 -2.70 -39.36
C SER A 5 29.21 -2.27 -37.90
N LEU A 6 30.10 -1.31 -37.60
CA LEU A 6 30.21 -0.72 -36.25
C LEU A 6 28.97 0.09 -35.86
N ILE A 7 28.41 0.87 -36.79
CA ILE A 7 27.19 1.66 -36.56
C ILE A 7 26.00 0.74 -36.30
N VAL A 8 25.83 -0.31 -37.12
CA VAL A 8 24.75 -1.30 -36.92
C VAL A 8 24.88 -2.02 -35.58
N SER A 9 26.10 -2.43 -35.21
CA SER A 9 26.36 -3.07 -33.92
C SER A 9 26.03 -2.14 -32.75
N LEU A 10 26.38 -0.85 -32.86
CA LEU A 10 26.09 0.16 -31.84
C LEU A 10 24.58 0.39 -31.69
N VAL A 11 23.84 0.46 -32.80
CA VAL A 11 22.37 0.59 -32.77
C VAL A 11 21.71 -0.59 -32.07
N ILE A 12 22.14 -1.83 -32.37
CA ILE A 12 21.60 -3.04 -31.73
C ILE A 12 21.83 -3.02 -30.22
N ILE A 13 23.03 -2.60 -29.78
CA ILE A 13 23.35 -2.49 -28.34
C ILE A 13 22.46 -1.44 -27.66
N PHE A 14 22.31 -0.26 -28.27
CA PHE A 14 21.45 0.79 -27.71
C PHE A 14 19.99 0.38 -27.63
N THR A 15 19.44 -0.25 -28.68
CA THR A 15 18.06 -0.74 -28.65
C THR A 15 17.87 -1.82 -27.58
N GLY A 16 18.84 -2.72 -27.40
CA GLY A 16 18.82 -3.73 -26.34
C GLY A 16 18.82 -3.12 -24.94
N LEU A 17 19.62 -2.07 -24.71
CA LEU A 17 19.67 -1.37 -23.43
C LEU A 17 18.35 -0.64 -23.11
N ILE A 18 17.74 0.00 -24.11
CA ILE A 18 16.44 0.69 -23.94
C ILE A 18 15.34 -0.31 -23.59
N ILE A 19 15.22 -1.41 -24.34
CA ILE A 19 14.21 -2.44 -24.09
C ILE A 19 14.44 -3.10 -22.72
N GLY A 20 15.69 -3.43 -22.40
CA GLY A 20 16.06 -4.01 -21.11
C GLY A 20 15.73 -3.09 -19.93
N GLY A 21 16.01 -1.79 -20.07
CA GLY A 21 15.68 -0.78 -19.07
C GLY A 21 14.18 -0.66 -18.82
N ILE A 22 13.38 -0.59 -19.89
CA ILE A 22 11.91 -0.51 -19.79
C ILE A 22 11.34 -1.77 -19.12
N LEU A 23 11.83 -2.96 -19.49
CA LEU A 23 11.37 -4.22 -18.89
C LEU A 23 11.70 -4.31 -17.39
N MET A 24 12.91 -3.90 -16.99
CA MET A 24 13.30 -3.86 -15.58
C MET A 24 12.47 -2.84 -14.79
N PHE A 25 12.27 -1.64 -15.34
CA PHE A 25 11.48 -0.59 -14.70
C PHE A 25 10.02 -1.03 -14.50
N ASN A 26 9.37 -1.53 -15.55
CA ASN A 26 8.00 -2.03 -15.48
C ASN A 26 7.87 -3.20 -14.49
N ARG A 27 8.87 -4.09 -14.42
CA ARG A 27 8.86 -5.20 -13.46
C ARG A 27 8.96 -4.69 -12.02
N GLN A 28 9.85 -3.74 -11.76
CA GLN A 28 10.02 -3.13 -10.44
C GLN A 28 8.74 -2.40 -9.97
N GLU A 29 8.10 -1.66 -10.87
CA GLU A 29 6.82 -0.98 -10.60
C GLU A 29 5.69 -1.99 -10.29
N ASN A 30 5.63 -3.12 -11.01
CA ASN A 30 4.66 -4.16 -10.73
C ASN A 30 4.92 -4.85 -9.38
N GLU A 31 6.18 -5.12 -9.06
CA GLU A 31 6.58 -5.69 -7.76
C GLU A 31 6.23 -4.75 -6.60
N SER A 32 6.45 -3.43 -6.75
CA SER A 32 6.10 -2.44 -5.72
C SER A 32 4.58 -2.35 -5.52
N LYS A 33 3.79 -2.24 -6.61
CA LYS A 33 2.31 -2.23 -6.53
C LYS A 33 1.75 -3.48 -5.87
N GLN A 34 2.30 -4.66 -6.21
CA GLN A 34 1.91 -5.90 -5.58
C GLN A 34 2.26 -5.90 -4.07
N SER A 35 3.37 -5.27 -3.69
CA SER A 35 3.76 -5.07 -2.29
C SER A 35 2.76 -4.19 -1.53
N TYR A 36 2.43 -3.00 -2.05
CA TYR A 36 1.45 -2.09 -1.46
C TYR A 36 0.08 -2.74 -1.30
N LYS A 37 -0.42 -3.41 -2.35
CA LYS A 37 -1.72 -4.08 -2.29
C LYS A 37 -1.75 -5.20 -1.24
N ARG A 38 -0.67 -5.97 -1.14
CA ARG A 38 -0.53 -7.02 -0.12
C ARG A 38 -0.53 -6.43 1.29
N GLU A 39 0.15 -5.30 1.48
CA GLU A 39 0.20 -4.64 2.78
C GLU A 39 -1.16 -4.08 3.20
N GLN A 40 -1.85 -3.40 2.29
CA GLN A 40 -3.22 -2.91 2.51
C GLN A 40 -4.17 -4.06 2.89
N ASN A 41 -4.07 -5.22 2.23
CA ASN A 41 -4.85 -6.41 2.61
C ASN A 41 -4.54 -6.90 4.02
N ARG A 42 -3.27 -6.90 4.43
CA ARG A 42 -2.84 -7.32 5.77
C ARG A 42 -3.39 -6.38 6.85
N ILE A 43 -3.38 -5.07 6.60
CA ILE A 43 -3.96 -4.06 7.49
C ILE A 43 -5.48 -4.25 7.58
N VAL A 44 -6.18 -4.48 6.47
CA VAL A 44 -7.63 -4.78 6.48
C VAL A 44 -7.93 -6.03 7.28
N GLU A 45 -7.15 -7.10 7.12
CA GLU A 45 -7.29 -8.32 7.91
C GLU A 45 -7.07 -8.06 9.40
N HIS A 46 -6.05 -7.27 9.75
CA HIS A 46 -5.82 -6.86 11.13
C HIS A 46 -7.01 -6.07 11.69
N ILE A 47 -7.51 -5.07 10.95
CA ILE A 47 -8.64 -4.24 11.39
C ILE A 47 -9.89 -5.10 11.59
N SER A 48 -10.23 -5.95 10.63
CA SER A 48 -11.46 -6.77 10.63
C SER A 48 -11.45 -7.86 11.71
N ASN A 49 -10.27 -8.33 12.11
CA ASN A 49 -10.12 -9.33 13.18
C ASN A 49 -10.06 -8.71 14.59
N ASN A 50 -9.73 -7.42 14.72
CA ASN A 50 -9.51 -6.77 16.01
C ASN A 50 -10.59 -5.76 16.37
N TYR A 51 -11.39 -5.31 15.40
CA TYR A 51 -12.41 -4.29 15.59
C TYR A 51 -13.76 -4.74 15.04
N LYS A 52 -14.84 -4.32 15.69
CA LYS A 52 -16.20 -4.67 15.28
C LYS A 52 -16.73 -3.69 14.24
N ASN A 53 -17.75 -4.14 13.51
CA ASN A 53 -18.53 -3.31 12.59
C ASN A 53 -17.70 -2.70 11.45
N ILE A 54 -16.73 -3.43 10.91
CA ILE A 54 -15.91 -3.00 9.78
C ILE A 54 -16.60 -3.45 8.50
N ASN A 55 -17.14 -2.50 7.72
CA ASN A 55 -17.82 -2.78 6.45
C ASN A 55 -17.03 -2.24 5.26
N LYS A 56 -16.37 -1.08 5.42
CA LYS A 56 -15.54 -0.45 4.40
C LYS A 56 -14.24 0.08 5.00
N VAL A 57 -13.13 -0.09 4.27
CA VAL A 57 -11.80 0.45 4.58
C VAL A 57 -11.27 1.15 3.34
N GLU A 58 -10.96 2.44 3.46
CA GLU A 58 -10.43 3.26 2.38
C GLU A 58 -9.07 3.84 2.78
N PHE A 59 -8.04 3.53 2.00
CA PHE A 59 -6.70 4.07 2.22
C PHE A 59 -6.55 5.40 1.48
N THR A 60 -6.31 6.48 2.22
CA THR A 60 -6.20 7.83 1.66
C THR A 60 -4.76 8.28 1.44
N SER A 61 -3.83 7.76 2.25
CA SER A 61 -2.40 8.03 2.11
C SER A 61 -1.56 6.86 2.63
N ILE A 62 -0.42 6.62 1.99
CA ILE A 62 0.64 5.70 2.44
C ILE A 62 1.97 6.44 2.35
N GLU A 63 2.61 6.68 3.49
CA GLU A 63 3.83 7.50 3.56
C GLU A 63 4.94 6.83 4.37
N GLU A 64 6.13 6.74 3.78
CA GLU A 64 7.33 6.31 4.49
C GLU A 64 8.03 7.49 5.19
N ASN A 65 8.22 7.37 6.49
CA ASN A 65 9.16 8.21 7.21
C ASN A 65 10.59 7.66 7.03
N LEU A 66 11.29 8.20 6.02
CA LEU A 66 12.66 7.79 5.67
C LEU A 66 13.67 7.89 6.83
N LYS A 67 13.41 8.70 7.86
CA LYS A 67 14.32 8.83 9.01
C LYS A 67 14.18 7.68 10.00
N THR A 68 12.97 7.17 10.18
CA THR A 68 12.66 6.14 11.19
C THR A 68 12.37 4.77 10.58
N GLY A 69 12.12 4.73 9.26
CA GLY A 69 11.70 3.53 8.52
C GLY A 69 10.25 3.11 8.82
N TYR A 70 9.46 3.99 9.43
CA TYR A 70 8.04 3.72 9.68
C TYR A 70 7.20 4.11 8.48
N TRP A 71 6.25 3.26 8.14
CA TRP A 71 5.22 3.50 7.17
C TRP A 71 3.94 3.91 7.89
N ASN A 72 3.34 5.00 7.46
CA ASN A 72 2.08 5.51 7.99
C ASN A 72 0.98 5.33 6.95
N PHE A 73 -0.18 4.87 7.42
CA PHE A 73 -1.36 4.62 6.60
C PHE A 73 -2.49 5.45 7.15
N GLU A 74 -2.99 6.39 6.35
CA GLU A 74 -4.23 7.11 6.66
C GLU A 74 -5.41 6.36 6.06
N ILE A 75 -6.41 6.10 6.89
CA ILE A 75 -7.52 5.21 6.58
C ILE A 75 -8.84 5.82 7.02
N ILE A 76 -9.86 5.71 6.17
CA ILE A 76 -11.25 6.01 6.50
C ILE A 76 -12.01 4.68 6.58
N ILE A 77 -12.62 4.42 7.75
CA ILE A 77 -13.46 3.26 8.00
C ILE A 77 -14.92 3.70 7.95
N ASN A 78 -15.74 2.94 7.21
CA ASN A 78 -17.19 3.18 7.04
C ASN A 78 -17.56 4.65 6.72
N ASP A 79 -16.71 5.32 5.93
CA ASP A 79 -16.88 6.71 5.48
C ASP A 79 -16.86 7.80 6.58
N ASN A 80 -16.58 7.45 7.84
CA ASN A 80 -16.72 8.40 8.95
C ASN A 80 -15.68 8.28 10.07
N LEU A 81 -14.87 7.22 10.07
CA LEU A 81 -13.89 6.98 11.12
C LEU A 81 -12.48 7.10 10.55
N TYR A 82 -11.80 8.18 10.92
CA TYR A 82 -10.46 8.51 10.45
C TYR A 82 -9.41 7.91 11.39
N VAL A 83 -8.59 7.02 10.86
CA VAL A 83 -7.59 6.27 11.63
C VAL A 83 -6.24 6.32 10.92
N ALA A 84 -5.18 6.55 11.68
CA ALA A 84 -3.81 6.36 11.24
C ALA A 84 -3.23 5.08 11.83
N PHE A 85 -2.58 4.26 11.00
CA PHE A 85 -1.78 3.12 11.42
C PHE A 85 -0.32 3.34 11.10
N SER A 86 0.58 2.85 11.96
CA SER A 86 2.02 2.89 11.71
C SER A 86 2.68 1.52 11.93
N GLU A 87 3.57 1.15 11.02
CA GLU A 87 4.37 -0.08 11.08
C GLU A 87 5.82 0.18 10.68
N LYS A 88 6.74 -0.68 11.11
CA LYS A 88 8.14 -0.57 10.73
C LYS A 88 8.43 -1.48 9.52
N GLY A 89 8.32 -0.89 8.33
CA GLY A 89 8.42 -1.61 7.05
C GLY A 89 7.23 -2.55 6.80
N PHE A 90 6.98 -2.85 5.52
CA PHE A 90 5.90 -3.75 5.12
C PHE A 90 6.05 -5.14 5.71
N GLY A 91 4.94 -5.70 6.17
CA GLY A 91 4.89 -6.97 6.90
C GLY A 91 5.39 -6.88 8.35
N GLY A 92 5.74 -5.69 8.84
CA GLY A 92 6.12 -5.44 10.22
C GLY A 92 4.95 -5.53 11.20
N GLU A 93 5.26 -5.43 12.50
CA GLU A 93 4.22 -5.30 13.52
C GLU A 93 3.53 -3.94 13.38
N ILE A 94 2.19 -3.94 13.43
CA ILE A 94 1.40 -2.72 13.46
C ILE A 94 1.53 -2.13 14.87
N THR A 95 2.43 -1.17 14.99
CA THR A 95 2.89 -0.63 16.28
C THR A 95 1.95 0.38 16.90
N HIS A 96 1.26 1.18 16.08
CA HIS A 96 0.42 2.26 16.56
C HIS A 96 -0.86 2.37 15.73
N SER A 97 -1.97 2.64 16.42
CA SER A 97 -3.23 3.06 15.80
C SER A 97 -3.77 4.29 16.54
N VAL A 98 -4.12 5.32 15.79
CA VAL A 98 -4.65 6.57 16.33
C VAL A 98 -5.95 6.90 15.61
N THR A 99 -7.04 7.04 16.35
CA THR A 99 -8.28 7.58 15.80
C THR A 99 -8.28 9.11 15.91
N HIS A 100 -8.43 9.80 14.79
CA HIS A 100 -8.66 11.24 14.74
C HIS A 100 -10.10 11.54 15.18
N THR A 101 -10.29 11.65 16.49
CA THR A 101 -11.64 11.69 17.11
C THR A 101 -12.43 12.94 16.69
N GLU A 102 -11.76 14.07 16.46
CA GLU A 102 -12.41 15.29 15.95
C GLU A 102 -12.96 15.10 14.53
N LEU A 103 -12.14 14.60 13.61
CA LEU A 103 -12.56 14.26 12.24
C LEU A 103 -13.66 13.18 12.25
N SER A 104 -13.58 12.27 13.22
CA SER A 104 -14.53 11.18 13.39
C SER A 104 -15.78 11.56 14.18
N ARG A 105 -16.00 12.86 14.46
CA ARG A 105 -17.18 13.37 15.20
C ARG A 105 -17.40 12.70 16.57
N GLY A 106 -16.31 12.37 17.26
CA GLY A 106 -16.35 11.68 18.56
C GLY A 106 -16.30 10.15 18.48
N ASN A 107 -16.45 9.56 17.29
CA ASN A 107 -16.42 8.10 17.11
C ASN A 107 -15.00 7.54 17.24
N ARG A 108 -14.92 6.29 17.68
CA ARG A 108 -13.66 5.56 17.91
C ARG A 108 -13.78 4.11 17.46
N LEU A 109 -12.64 3.48 17.18
CA LEU A 109 -12.56 2.05 16.94
C LEU A 109 -13.02 1.27 18.19
N GLU A 110 -13.95 0.35 17.99
CA GLU A 110 -14.45 -0.54 19.02
C GLU A 110 -13.79 -1.90 18.90
N LYS A 111 -13.04 -2.32 19.93
CA LYS A 111 -12.35 -3.61 19.92
C LYS A 111 -13.33 -4.77 19.87
N GLN A 112 -12.97 -5.79 19.10
CA GLN A 112 -13.64 -7.08 19.14
C GLN A 112 -13.32 -7.81 20.45
N ASN A 113 -14.34 -8.43 21.07
CA ASN A 113 -14.11 -9.34 22.19
C ASN A 113 -13.62 -10.66 21.60
N MET A 114 -12.52 -11.20 22.13
CA MET A 114 -11.84 -12.41 21.61
C MET A 114 -12.75 -13.64 21.49
N GLU A 115 -13.90 -13.68 22.19
CA GLU A 115 -14.82 -14.82 22.18
C GLU A 115 -15.80 -14.86 20.99
N LEU A 116 -15.92 -13.77 20.22
CA LEU A 116 -16.85 -13.72 19.08
C LEU A 116 -16.08 -13.82 17.76
N THR A 117 -16.07 -15.06 17.24
CA THR A 117 -16.01 -15.47 15.83
C THR A 117 -15.44 -14.44 14.84
N LYS A 118 -14.37 -14.84 14.14
CA LYS A 118 -13.85 -14.22 12.90
C LYS A 118 -15.02 -13.62 12.11
N GLN A 119 -15.06 -12.30 11.98
CA GLN A 119 -16.12 -11.65 11.23
C GLN A 119 -15.93 -12.06 9.76
N ASN A 120 -16.78 -12.97 9.26
CA ASN A 120 -16.86 -13.29 7.82
C ASN A 120 -17.62 -12.17 7.10
N SER A 121 -17.27 -10.92 7.34
CA SER A 121 -17.78 -9.77 6.59
C SER A 121 -16.89 -9.57 5.36
N ASN A 122 -17.52 -9.55 4.19
CA ASN A 122 -16.86 -9.03 3.00
C ASN A 122 -16.67 -7.53 3.21
N VAL A 123 -15.47 -7.16 3.65
CA VAL A 123 -15.08 -5.76 3.81
C VAL A 123 -14.80 -5.17 2.43
N GLU A 124 -15.45 -4.05 2.11
CA GLU A 124 -15.12 -3.26 0.94
C GLU A 124 -13.78 -2.57 1.15
N ILE A 125 -12.86 -2.73 0.20
CA ILE A 125 -11.51 -2.15 0.26
C ILE A 125 -11.36 -1.16 -0.89
N VAL A 126 -11.13 0.11 -0.57
CA VAL A 126 -10.69 1.13 -1.52
C VAL A 126 -9.18 1.28 -1.34
N TYR A 127 -8.44 0.78 -2.33
CA TYR A 127 -6.98 0.78 -2.28
C TYR A 127 -6.42 2.16 -2.62
N PHE A 128 -5.35 2.55 -1.92
CA PHE A 128 -4.49 3.62 -2.35
C PHE A 128 -3.69 3.12 -3.56
N GLU A 129 -3.84 3.82 -4.68
CA GLU A 129 -2.97 3.72 -5.85
C GLU A 129 -2.07 4.95 -5.86
N GLU A 130 -0.76 4.75 -5.77
CA GLU A 130 0.20 5.83 -5.87
C GLU A 130 -0.03 6.59 -7.19
N PRO A 131 -0.16 7.93 -7.17
CA PRO A 131 -0.36 8.70 -8.40
C PRO A 131 0.76 8.38 -9.37
N LYS A 132 0.42 8.03 -10.60
CA LYS A 132 1.42 7.95 -11.66
C LYS A 132 1.87 9.36 -11.95
N ASP A 133 3.15 9.65 -11.78
CA ASP A 133 3.77 10.84 -12.35
C ASP A 133 3.71 10.67 -13.89
N ASP A 134 2.74 11.34 -14.52
CA ASP A 134 2.55 11.41 -15.98
C ASP A 134 3.57 12.36 -16.66
#